data_AF-A0A948UUQ1-F1
#
_entry.id   AF-A0A948UUQ1-F1
#
_cell.length_a   1.000
_cell.length_b   1.000
_cell.length_c   1.000
_cell.angle_alpha   90.00
_cell.angle_beta   90.00
_cell.angle_gamma   90.00
#
_symmetry.space_group_name_H-M   'P 1'
#
loop_
_entity.id
_entity.type
_entity.pdbx_description
1 polymer ?
#
loop_
_entity_poly.entity_id
_entity_poly.type
_entity_poly.pdbx_seq_one_letter_code
_entity_poly.pdbx_strand_id
1 'polypeptide(L)'
;ARARGVQEVMIGYSDSNKDGSYLTSTWELHEASRALKTVTDAAGLRLQLFHGRGGAVGRGGGSSFAAVIAQPQGTVAGRIRVTEQGEVIANKYGEPEVARRNLDALTCGVLLASLRPPADETFTKRHGETLAALSQASMAAYRSLVYETDGFVDYFRAATPIAEIADLKIGSRPASRTASTAIEDLRAIPWVFSWSQSRVMLPGWFGFGSAVAGAEMDELRAMNRDWPFFRTLIQNMEMVMAKADMTIARRYAALVPDRALAERIFAAIQAEWDRTHAAVLAITDQTALLGGQPELDRLIRLRMPYVEPLNHVQIELIRRRRAGDDDPRVREGILLALNGVAAGLRNSG
;
A
#
# COMPACT_ATOMS: atom_id res chain seq x y z
N ALA A 1 19.52 23.12 -9.59
CA ALA A 1 20.45 22.19 -8.93
C ALA A 1 21.78 22.83 -8.51
N ARG A 2 22.61 23.34 -9.44
CA ARG A 2 23.98 23.83 -9.15
C ARG A 2 24.06 24.85 -8.01
N ALA A 3 23.21 25.88 -8.02
CA ALA A 3 23.15 26.88 -6.95
C ALA A 3 22.66 26.32 -5.59
N ARG A 4 21.87 25.24 -5.58
CA ARG A 4 21.33 24.60 -4.36
C ARG A 4 22.20 23.41 -3.89
N GLY A 5 23.23 23.03 -4.64
CA GLY A 5 24.07 21.87 -4.37
C GLY A 5 23.42 20.50 -4.59
N VAL A 6 22.12 20.45 -4.94
CA VAL A 6 21.34 19.21 -5.09
C VAL A 6 20.21 19.39 -6.10
N GLN A 7 19.86 18.31 -6.80
CA GLN A 7 18.62 18.16 -7.55
C GLN A 7 17.66 17.30 -6.72
N GLU A 8 16.55 17.90 -6.30
CA GLU A 8 15.50 17.18 -5.59
C GLU A 8 14.47 16.63 -6.60
N VAL A 9 14.07 15.38 -6.41
CA VAL A 9 13.00 14.73 -7.18
C VAL A 9 12.05 14.04 -6.20
N MET A 10 10.76 14.36 -6.28
CA MET A 10 9.75 13.72 -5.45
C MET A 10 9.25 12.43 -6.12
N ILE A 11 9.16 11.34 -5.36
CA ILE A 11 8.60 10.06 -5.80
C ILE A 11 7.32 9.73 -5.04
N GLY A 12 6.25 9.42 -5.77
CA GLY A 12 4.90 9.22 -5.23
C GLY A 12 4.45 7.76 -5.32
N TYR A 13 4.50 7.04 -4.19
CA TYR A 13 4.17 5.61 -4.15
C TYR A 13 2.67 5.35 -4.31
N SER A 14 1.82 5.96 -3.47
CA SER A 14 0.37 5.70 -3.51
C SER A 14 -0.28 6.17 -4.81
N ASP A 15 0.20 7.28 -5.41
CA ASP A 15 -0.29 7.74 -6.70
C ASP A 15 0.08 6.77 -7.83
N SER A 16 1.34 6.29 -7.86
CA SER A 16 1.79 5.29 -8.85
C SER A 16 1.05 3.95 -8.69
N ASN A 17 0.79 3.54 -7.45
CA ASN A 17 0.06 2.31 -7.15
C ASN A 17 -1.39 2.38 -7.63
N LYS A 18 -2.06 3.52 -7.42
CA LYS A 18 -3.43 3.73 -7.91
C LYS A 18 -3.54 3.54 -9.43
N ASP A 19 -2.50 3.90 -10.18
CA ASP A 19 -2.48 3.78 -11.65
C ASP A 19 -2.04 2.39 -12.14
N GLY A 20 -1.04 1.79 -11.47
CA GLY A 20 -0.27 0.67 -12.02
C GLY A 20 -0.32 -0.65 -11.25
N SER A 21 -0.91 -0.75 -10.05
CA SER A 21 -0.79 -1.87 -9.08
C SER A 21 0.39 -1.76 -8.10
N TYR A 22 0.36 -2.60 -7.05
CA TYR A 22 1.40 -2.66 -6.03
C TYR A 22 2.76 -3.07 -6.58
N LEU A 23 2.83 -4.18 -7.33
CA LEU A 23 4.07 -4.72 -7.88
C LEU A 23 4.71 -3.72 -8.83
N THR A 24 3.93 -3.22 -9.79
CA THR A 24 4.39 -2.29 -10.82
C THR A 24 4.88 -0.99 -10.21
N SER A 25 4.11 -0.37 -9.32
CA SER A 25 4.55 0.88 -8.69
C SER A 25 5.82 0.72 -7.86
N THR A 26 6.01 -0.42 -7.21
CA THR A 26 7.23 -0.69 -6.43
C THR A 26 8.45 -0.92 -7.35
N TRP A 27 8.27 -1.68 -8.43
CA TRP A 27 9.32 -1.94 -9.42
C TRP A 27 9.72 -0.70 -10.20
N GLU A 28 8.76 0.02 -10.78
CA GLU A 28 9.03 1.21 -11.59
C GLU A 28 9.66 2.33 -10.75
N LEU A 29 9.30 2.47 -9.47
CA LEU A 29 9.97 3.42 -8.57
C LEU A 29 11.40 3.00 -8.23
N HIS A 30 11.69 1.70 -8.17
CA HIS A 30 13.04 1.19 -8.01
C HIS A 30 13.90 1.55 -9.23
N GLU A 31 13.43 1.23 -10.43
CA GLU A 31 14.13 1.51 -11.68
C GLU A 31 14.26 3.00 -11.97
N ALA A 32 13.19 3.78 -11.77
CA ALA A 32 13.24 5.23 -11.92
C ALA A 32 14.26 5.88 -10.97
N SER A 33 14.34 5.40 -9.72
CA SER A 33 15.34 5.91 -8.76
C SER A 33 16.78 5.61 -9.19
N ARG A 34 17.02 4.44 -9.80
CA ARG A 34 18.33 4.06 -10.36
C ARG A 34 18.66 4.91 -11.60
N ALA A 35 17.72 5.06 -12.52
CA ALA A 35 17.89 5.90 -13.71
C ALA A 35 18.17 7.36 -13.35
N LEU A 36 17.44 7.92 -12.38
CA LEU A 36 17.67 9.27 -11.87
C LEU A 36 19.08 9.41 -11.30
N LYS A 37 19.56 8.42 -10.53
CA LYS A 37 20.93 8.41 -10.00
C LYS A 37 21.96 8.48 -11.13
N THR A 38 21.85 7.60 -12.12
CA THR A 38 22.74 7.57 -13.29
C THR A 38 22.78 8.91 -14.02
N VAL A 39 21.61 9.51 -14.29
CA VAL A 39 21.52 10.80 -14.99
C VAL A 39 22.13 11.93 -14.15
N THR A 40 21.87 11.97 -12.85
CA THR A 40 22.46 13.00 -11.97
C THR A 40 23.97 12.88 -11.83
N ASP A 41 24.50 11.66 -11.75
CA ASP A 41 25.94 11.42 -11.69
C ASP A 41 26.64 11.90 -12.96
N ALA A 42 26.08 11.52 -14.13
CA ALA A 42 26.60 11.96 -15.42
C ALA A 42 26.59 13.49 -15.57
N ALA A 43 25.62 14.17 -14.93
CA ALA A 43 25.51 15.62 -14.92
C ALA A 43 26.40 16.31 -13.85
N GLY A 44 27.11 15.55 -13.01
CA GLY A 44 27.88 16.08 -11.88
C GLY A 44 27.00 16.73 -10.80
N LEU A 45 25.74 16.28 -10.68
CA LEU A 45 24.76 16.76 -9.72
C LEU A 45 24.56 15.73 -8.60
N ARG A 46 24.26 16.21 -7.39
CA ARG A 46 23.81 15.33 -6.30
C ARG A 46 22.30 15.15 -6.38
N LEU A 47 21.84 13.91 -6.30
CA LEU A 47 20.41 13.58 -6.19
C LEU A 47 19.95 13.64 -4.73
N GLN A 48 18.73 14.12 -4.49
CA GLN A 48 17.99 13.88 -3.27
C GLN A 48 16.57 13.42 -3.64
N LEU A 49 16.23 12.21 -3.24
CA LEU A 49 14.87 11.72 -3.38
C LEU A 49 14.01 12.25 -2.22
N PHE A 50 12.86 12.83 -2.59
CA PHE A 50 11.81 13.17 -1.67
C PHE A 50 10.72 12.10 -1.71
N HIS A 51 10.70 11.25 -0.69
CA HIS A 51 9.76 10.15 -0.56
C HIS A 51 8.37 10.68 -0.15
N GLY A 52 7.40 10.53 -1.06
CA GLY A 52 6.00 10.82 -0.81
C GLY A 52 5.32 9.80 0.11
N ARG A 53 4.01 9.97 0.29
CA ARG A 53 3.18 9.07 1.12
C ARG A 53 3.11 7.66 0.54
N GLY A 54 2.94 6.67 1.43
CA GLY A 54 2.71 5.27 1.06
C GLY A 54 3.94 4.56 0.51
N GLY A 55 5.15 5.08 0.69
CA GLY A 55 6.37 4.28 0.50
C GLY A 55 6.67 3.45 1.74
N ALA A 56 7.44 2.36 1.60
CA ALA A 56 7.93 1.59 2.74
C ALA A 56 8.57 2.47 3.84
N VAL A 57 9.20 3.59 3.44
CA VAL A 57 9.85 4.56 4.34
C VAL A 57 8.85 5.37 5.18
N GLY A 58 7.67 5.68 4.63
CA GLY A 58 6.64 6.48 5.30
C GLY A 58 5.52 5.67 5.96
N ARG A 59 5.46 4.35 5.73
CA ARG A 59 4.32 3.51 6.14
C ARG A 59 4.29 3.12 7.62
N GLY A 60 5.31 3.37 8.43
CA GLY A 60 5.22 3.28 9.91
C GLY A 60 4.82 1.94 10.56
N GLY A 61 4.49 0.88 9.81
CA GLY A 61 4.28 -0.47 10.34
C GLY A 61 5.45 -1.42 10.12
N GLY A 62 6.45 -1.01 9.34
CA GLY A 62 7.79 -1.60 9.31
C GLY A 62 8.81 -0.60 9.84
N SER A 63 10.03 -1.06 10.13
CA SER A 63 11.10 -0.19 10.63
C SER A 63 11.49 0.85 9.56
N SER A 64 11.38 2.16 9.88
CA SER A 64 11.87 3.25 9.00
C SER A 64 13.31 3.01 8.56
N PHE A 65 14.13 2.43 9.46
CA PHE A 65 15.50 1.99 9.17
C PHE A 65 15.56 1.00 8.01
N ALA A 66 14.78 -0.09 8.05
CA ALA A 66 14.79 -1.12 7.02
C ALA A 66 14.41 -0.56 5.65
N ALA A 67 13.45 0.37 5.63
CA ALA A 67 13.01 1.00 4.40
C ALA A 67 14.06 1.98 3.81
N VAL A 68 14.84 2.66 4.65
CA VAL A 68 15.99 3.47 4.18
C VAL A 68 17.09 2.57 3.64
N ILE A 69 17.40 1.47 4.33
CA ILE A 69 18.40 0.49 3.89
C ILE A 69 18.00 -0.18 2.57
N ALA A 70 16.70 -0.38 2.33
CA ALA A 70 16.19 -0.97 1.10
C ALA A 70 16.22 -0.02 -0.12
N GLN A 71 16.57 1.26 0.05
CA GLN A 71 16.68 2.18 -1.08
C GLN A 71 17.78 1.74 -2.07
N PRO A 72 17.60 2.01 -3.38
CA PRO A 72 18.63 1.71 -4.37
C PRO A 72 19.96 2.36 -3.99
N GLN A 73 21.07 1.72 -4.34
CA GLN A 73 22.38 2.18 -3.94
C GLN A 73 22.65 3.62 -4.42
N GLY A 74 23.21 4.44 -3.53
CA GLY A 74 23.66 5.79 -3.86
C GLY A 74 22.53 6.82 -3.98
N THR A 75 21.26 6.45 -3.84
CA THR A 75 20.15 7.41 -3.87
C THR A 75 19.97 8.16 -2.55
N VAL A 76 20.46 7.59 -1.43
CA VAL A 76 20.46 8.24 -0.11
C VAL A 76 21.66 9.19 0.02
N ALA A 77 22.89 8.72 -0.16
CA ALA A 77 24.11 9.55 -0.21
C ALA A 77 24.20 10.65 0.88
N GLY A 78 23.88 10.27 2.12
CA GLY A 78 23.92 11.10 3.32
C GLY A 78 22.67 11.95 3.55
N ARG A 79 21.64 11.82 2.72
CA ARG A 79 20.42 12.66 2.77
C ARG A 79 19.17 11.83 2.50
N ILE A 80 18.11 12.14 3.24
CA ILE A 80 16.79 11.63 2.92
C ILE A 80 15.76 12.70 3.25
N ARG A 81 14.72 12.77 2.43
CA ARG A 81 13.54 13.59 2.72
C ARG A 81 12.32 12.68 2.63
N VAL A 82 11.54 12.61 3.69
CA VAL A 82 10.39 11.70 3.79
C VAL A 82 9.15 12.48 4.21
N THR A 83 8.01 12.13 3.63
CA THR A 83 6.71 12.59 4.10
C THR A 83 6.25 11.69 5.25
N GLU A 84 6.17 12.24 6.46
CA GLU A 84 5.50 11.55 7.57
C GLU A 84 3.98 11.70 7.44
N GLN A 85 3.26 10.57 7.50
CA GLN A 85 1.80 10.59 7.37
C GLN A 85 1.15 11.01 8.69
N GLY A 86 0.06 11.78 8.64
CA GLY A 86 -0.61 12.29 9.85
C GLY A 86 -1.01 11.18 10.82
N GLU A 87 -1.49 10.05 10.29
CA GLU A 87 -1.88 8.86 11.05
C GLU A 87 -0.72 8.16 11.77
N VAL A 88 0.54 8.43 11.41
CA VAL A 88 1.72 7.85 12.09
C VAL A 88 2.40 8.82 13.06
N ILE A 89 2.05 10.11 13.04
CA ILE A 89 2.73 11.13 13.85
C ILE A 89 2.67 10.79 15.34
N ALA A 90 1.49 10.49 15.88
CA ALA A 90 1.34 10.17 17.30
C ALA A 90 2.15 8.92 17.69
N ASN A 91 2.23 7.92 16.81
CA ASN A 91 2.98 6.69 17.07
C ASN A 91 4.50 6.89 16.99
N LYS A 92 4.98 7.80 16.14
CA LYS A 92 6.42 8.04 15.96
C LYS A 92 6.97 9.14 16.87
N TYR A 93 6.14 10.11 17.24
CA TYR A 93 6.58 11.35 17.88
C TYR A 93 5.73 11.75 19.09
N GLY A 94 4.69 10.99 19.45
CA GLY A 94 3.80 11.31 20.57
C GLY A 94 4.48 11.22 21.94
N GLU A 95 5.45 10.32 22.08
CA GLU A 95 6.25 10.15 23.30
C GLU A 95 7.73 10.49 23.05
N PRO A 96 8.40 11.26 23.92
CA PRO A 96 9.79 11.69 23.70
C PRO A 96 10.77 10.53 23.45
N GLU A 97 10.64 9.42 24.18
CA GLU A 97 11.50 8.25 24.00
C GLU A 97 11.29 7.56 22.64
N VAL A 98 10.04 7.49 22.19
CA VAL A 98 9.68 6.91 20.90
C VAL A 98 10.17 7.81 19.76
N ALA A 99 10.00 9.13 19.92
CA ALA A 99 10.52 10.14 19.00
C ALA A 99 12.04 10.00 18.82
N ARG A 100 12.79 9.89 19.92
CA ARG A 100 14.24 9.69 19.89
C ARG A 100 14.61 8.40 19.15
N ARG A 101 13.98 7.26 19.50
CA ARG A 101 14.23 5.98 18.82
C ARG A 101 13.95 6.04 17.32
N ASN A 102 12.88 6.71 16.91
CA ASN A 102 12.55 6.88 15.49
C ASN A 102 13.59 7.74 14.76
N LEU A 103 14.04 8.84 15.37
CA LEU A 103 15.10 9.69 14.81
C LEU A 103 16.45 8.98 14.75
N ASP A 104 16.80 8.20 15.79
CA ASP A 104 18.00 7.37 15.83
C ASP A 104 17.97 6.32 14.71
N ALA A 105 16.85 5.61 14.56
CA ALA A 105 16.67 4.62 13.51
C ALA A 105 16.78 5.21 12.09
N LEU A 106 16.20 6.39 11.86
CA LEU A 106 16.34 7.11 10.59
C LEU A 106 17.79 7.53 10.33
N THR A 107 18.45 8.10 11.34
CA THR A 107 19.84 8.56 11.22
C THR A 107 20.78 7.39 10.94
N CYS A 108 20.67 6.31 11.70
CA CYS A 108 21.43 5.08 11.48
C CYS A 108 21.15 4.49 10.08
N GLY A 109 19.90 4.46 9.65
CA GLY A 109 19.51 3.97 8.32
C GLY A 109 20.17 4.79 7.22
N VAL A 110 20.17 6.12 7.33
CA VAL A 110 20.82 7.02 6.37
C VAL A 110 22.32 6.79 6.33
N LEU A 111 22.99 6.74 7.48
CA LEU A 111 24.43 6.53 7.56
C LEU A 111 24.83 5.19 6.94
N LEU A 112 24.16 4.10 7.34
CA LEU A 112 24.46 2.77 6.81
C LEU A 112 24.14 2.66 5.32
N ALA A 113 23.01 3.19 4.84
CA ALA A 113 22.67 3.16 3.42
C ALA A 113 23.65 3.96 2.56
N SER A 114 24.32 4.96 3.15
CA SER A 114 25.26 5.85 2.46
C SER A 114 26.70 5.36 2.50
N LEU A 115 27.08 4.68 3.57
CA LEU A 115 28.45 4.21 3.81
C LEU A 115 28.65 2.73 3.50
N ARG A 116 27.57 1.96 3.32
CA ARG A 116 27.68 0.55 2.96
C ARG A 116 28.44 0.38 1.64
N PRO A 117 29.19 -0.73 1.49
CA PRO A 117 29.73 -1.11 0.20
C PRO A 117 28.63 -1.16 -0.87
N PRO A 118 29.00 -1.00 -2.14
CA PRO A 118 28.07 -1.16 -3.23
C PRO A 118 27.22 -2.41 -3.10
N ALA A 119 25.91 -2.26 -3.30
CA ALA A 119 25.00 -3.38 -3.33
C ALA A 119 25.35 -4.22 -4.56
N ASP A 120 25.32 -5.54 -4.39
CA ASP A 120 25.49 -6.45 -5.50
C ASP A 120 24.30 -6.33 -6.46
N GLU A 121 24.53 -5.72 -7.62
CA GLU A 121 23.52 -5.58 -8.67
C GLU A 121 23.28 -6.90 -9.42
N THR A 122 24.04 -7.97 -9.14
CA THR A 122 23.93 -9.26 -9.84
C THR A 122 22.51 -9.79 -9.85
N PHE A 123 21.80 -9.75 -8.71
CA PHE A 123 20.42 -10.22 -8.66
C PHE A 123 19.46 -9.35 -9.45
N THR A 124 19.66 -8.03 -9.45
CA THR A 124 18.80 -7.13 -10.22
C THR A 124 19.04 -7.30 -11.72
N LYS A 125 20.29 -7.52 -12.14
CA LYS A 125 20.60 -7.84 -13.54
C LYS A 125 20.05 -9.21 -13.95
N ARG A 126 20.11 -10.19 -13.06
CA ARG A 126 19.65 -11.56 -13.31
C ARG A 126 18.13 -11.68 -13.38
N HIS A 127 17.41 -11.03 -12.46
CA HIS A 127 15.97 -11.19 -12.30
C HIS A 127 15.15 -9.96 -12.73
N GLY A 128 15.81 -8.88 -13.15
CA GLY A 128 15.14 -7.64 -13.52
C GLY A 128 14.19 -7.78 -14.70
N GLU A 129 14.56 -8.57 -15.72
CA GLU A 129 13.69 -8.84 -16.87
C GLU A 129 12.44 -9.64 -16.46
N THR A 130 12.62 -10.68 -15.65
CA THR A 130 11.51 -11.45 -15.07
C THR A 130 10.57 -10.53 -14.30
N LEU A 131 11.11 -9.71 -13.38
CA LEU A 131 10.31 -8.82 -12.57
C LEU A 131 9.64 -7.71 -13.39
N ALA A 132 10.28 -7.23 -14.46
CA ALA A 132 9.66 -6.29 -15.40
C ALA A 132 8.47 -6.92 -16.14
N ALA A 133 8.57 -8.19 -16.56
CA ALA A 133 7.44 -8.91 -17.15
C ALA A 133 6.28 -9.08 -16.16
N LEU A 134 6.59 -9.48 -14.92
CA LEU A 134 5.58 -9.58 -13.84
C LEU A 134 4.95 -8.22 -13.53
N SER A 135 5.74 -7.14 -13.53
CA SER A 135 5.26 -5.76 -13.36
C SER A 135 4.23 -5.40 -14.42
N GLN A 136 4.48 -5.69 -15.70
CA GLN A 136 3.52 -5.42 -16.78
C GLN A 136 2.25 -6.27 -16.66
N ALA A 137 2.39 -7.57 -16.33
CA ALA A 137 1.24 -8.45 -16.13
C ALA A 137 0.37 -8.03 -14.93
N SER A 138 0.98 -7.61 -13.83
CA SER A 138 0.28 -7.10 -12.64
C SER A 138 -0.48 -5.80 -12.95
N MET A 139 0.15 -4.90 -13.71
CA MET A 139 -0.50 -3.67 -14.16
C MET A 139 -1.71 -3.97 -15.05
N ALA A 140 -1.56 -4.87 -16.02
CA ALA A 140 -2.66 -5.26 -16.91
C ALA A 140 -3.84 -5.85 -16.12
N ALA A 141 -3.59 -6.79 -15.20
CA ALA A 141 -4.63 -7.38 -14.37
C ALA A 141 -5.34 -6.34 -13.49
N TYR A 142 -4.58 -5.44 -12.84
CA TYR A 142 -5.13 -4.37 -12.02
C TYR A 142 -5.98 -3.40 -12.83
N ARG A 143 -5.50 -2.96 -14.00
CA ARG A 143 -6.24 -2.02 -14.85
C ARG A 143 -7.48 -2.66 -15.46
N SER A 144 -7.42 -3.94 -15.80
CA SER A 144 -8.57 -4.71 -16.27
C SER A 144 -9.73 -4.65 -15.25
N LEU A 145 -9.43 -4.79 -13.95
CA LEU A 145 -10.44 -4.63 -12.90
C LEU A 145 -10.85 -3.16 -12.71
N VAL A 146 -9.88 -2.26 -12.52
CA VAL A 146 -10.16 -0.91 -11.98
C VAL A 146 -10.65 0.08 -13.04
N TYR A 147 -10.14 -0.01 -14.26
CA TYR A 147 -10.38 0.97 -15.32
C TYR A 147 -11.17 0.41 -16.50
N GLU A 148 -11.15 -0.90 -16.73
CA GLU A 148 -11.76 -1.53 -17.91
C GLU A 148 -13.03 -2.34 -17.56
N THR A 149 -13.30 -2.61 -16.29
CA THR A 149 -14.51 -3.32 -15.88
C THR A 149 -15.70 -2.35 -15.78
N ASP A 150 -16.70 -2.58 -16.63
CA ASP A 150 -17.97 -1.87 -16.56
C ASP A 150 -18.64 -2.00 -15.18
N GLY A 151 -19.01 -0.85 -14.62
CA GLY A 151 -19.64 -0.73 -13.30
C GLY A 151 -18.67 -0.78 -12.12
N PHE A 152 -17.34 -0.82 -12.34
CA PHE A 152 -16.38 -0.82 -11.23
C PHE A 152 -16.47 0.43 -10.35
N VAL A 153 -16.68 1.61 -10.95
CA VAL A 153 -16.83 2.86 -10.19
C VAL A 153 -18.05 2.82 -9.28
N ASP A 154 -19.17 2.29 -9.76
CA ASP A 154 -20.41 2.16 -8.99
C ASP A 154 -20.25 1.16 -7.86
N TYR A 155 -19.61 0.01 -8.15
CA TYR A 155 -19.24 -0.97 -7.12
C TYR A 155 -18.32 -0.35 -6.07
N PHE A 156 -17.24 0.33 -6.45
CA PHE A 156 -16.31 0.95 -5.52
C PHE A 156 -17.03 1.95 -4.61
N ARG A 157 -17.89 2.81 -5.17
CA ARG A 157 -18.63 3.82 -4.39
C ARG A 157 -19.63 3.21 -3.44
N ALA A 158 -20.28 2.11 -3.82
CA ALA A 158 -21.29 1.47 -3.00
C ALA A 158 -20.71 0.44 -2.01
N ALA A 159 -19.64 -0.27 -2.36
CA ALA A 159 -18.99 -1.27 -1.51
C ALA A 159 -17.97 -0.66 -0.54
N THR A 160 -17.68 0.63 -0.62
CA THR A 160 -16.74 1.30 0.30
C THR A 160 -17.37 2.54 0.93
N PRO A 161 -16.84 3.05 2.05
CA PRO A 161 -17.37 4.25 2.69
C PRO A 161 -16.85 5.56 2.07
N ILE A 162 -16.53 5.59 0.76
CA ILE A 162 -15.91 6.75 0.13
C ILE A 162 -16.77 8.02 0.20
N ALA A 163 -18.10 7.87 0.06
CA ALA A 163 -19.03 8.99 0.17
C ALA A 163 -19.01 9.55 1.59
N GLU A 164 -19.06 8.67 2.58
CA GLU A 164 -19.05 9.03 4.00
C GLU A 164 -17.71 9.67 4.40
N ILE A 165 -16.58 9.19 3.86
CA ILE A 165 -15.25 9.79 4.04
C ILE A 165 -15.21 11.22 3.49
N ALA A 166 -15.83 11.47 2.34
CA ALA A 166 -15.89 12.80 1.73
C ALA A 166 -16.77 13.78 2.53
N ASP A 167 -17.93 13.32 3.00
CA ASP A 167 -18.91 14.12 3.74
C ASP A 167 -18.45 14.51 5.14
N LEU A 168 -17.58 13.72 5.75
CA LEU A 168 -17.15 13.92 7.13
C LEU A 168 -16.00 14.94 7.27
N LYS A 169 -15.52 15.56 6.18
CA LYS A 169 -14.41 16.55 6.18
C LYS A 169 -13.22 16.12 7.06
N ILE A 170 -12.96 14.81 7.15
CA ILE A 170 -11.88 14.23 7.99
C ILE A 170 -10.51 14.72 7.49
N GLY A 171 -10.41 15.01 6.19
CA GLY A 171 -9.25 15.67 5.59
C GLY A 171 -9.49 17.15 5.26
N SER A 172 -8.42 17.96 5.31
CA SER A 172 -8.44 19.37 4.89
C SER A 172 -8.59 19.59 3.38
N ARG A 173 -8.57 18.51 2.59
CA ARG A 173 -8.57 18.54 1.12
C ARG A 173 -9.75 17.72 0.59
N PRO A 174 -10.37 18.13 -0.54
CA PRO A 174 -11.43 17.37 -1.17
C PRO A 174 -10.91 15.99 -1.64
N ALA A 175 -11.78 14.98 -1.60
CA ALA A 175 -11.43 13.60 -1.97
C ALA A 175 -11.05 13.46 -3.45
N SER A 176 -11.68 14.25 -4.33
CA SER A 176 -11.40 14.31 -5.76
C SER A 176 -10.66 15.60 -6.14
N ARG A 177 -9.99 15.58 -7.29
CA ARG A 177 -9.38 16.77 -7.91
C ARG A 177 -10.40 17.60 -8.69
N THR A 178 -11.45 16.96 -9.19
CA THR A 178 -12.53 17.57 -10.00
C THR A 178 -13.90 17.11 -9.47
N ALA A 179 -15.00 17.61 -10.05
CA ALA A 179 -16.37 17.16 -9.69
C ALA A 179 -16.72 15.77 -10.30
N SER A 180 -15.79 15.13 -10.99
CA SER A 180 -15.95 13.82 -11.62
C SER A 180 -16.01 12.68 -10.60
N THR A 181 -16.69 11.61 -10.99
CA THR A 181 -16.79 10.38 -10.20
C THR A 181 -15.70 9.36 -10.52
N ALA A 182 -14.88 9.61 -11.55
CA ALA A 182 -13.85 8.72 -12.07
C ALA A 182 -12.72 8.43 -11.06
N ILE A 183 -12.07 7.27 -11.18
CA ILE A 183 -10.99 6.85 -10.27
C ILE A 183 -9.72 7.67 -10.50
N GLU A 184 -9.50 8.13 -11.73
CA GLU A 184 -8.39 8.97 -12.16
C GLU A 184 -8.34 10.28 -11.37
N ASP A 185 -9.51 10.88 -11.15
CA ASP A 185 -9.69 12.12 -10.41
C ASP A 185 -9.61 11.94 -8.88
N LEU A 186 -9.84 10.71 -8.41
CA LEU A 186 -9.76 10.36 -7.00
C LEU A 186 -8.31 10.45 -6.50
N ARG A 187 -8.11 11.12 -5.36
CA ARG A 187 -6.79 11.19 -4.73
C ARG A 187 -6.40 9.84 -4.12
N ALA A 188 -5.09 9.57 -4.06
CA ALA A 188 -4.57 8.30 -3.56
C ALA A 188 -4.95 7.99 -2.09
N ILE A 189 -5.07 9.02 -1.23
CA ILE A 189 -5.46 8.81 0.17
C ILE A 189 -6.89 8.26 0.28
N PRO A 190 -7.94 8.93 -0.26
CA PRO A 190 -9.29 8.36 -0.30
C PRO A 190 -9.36 6.98 -0.96
N TRP A 191 -8.58 6.74 -2.01
CA TRP A 191 -8.51 5.43 -2.67
C TRP A 191 -8.07 4.33 -1.70
N VAL A 192 -6.87 4.46 -1.13
CA VAL A 192 -6.33 3.47 -0.19
C VAL A 192 -7.23 3.36 1.05
N PHE A 193 -7.64 4.48 1.62
CA PHE A 193 -8.42 4.51 2.85
C PHE A 193 -9.77 3.78 2.70
N SER A 194 -10.46 3.94 1.57
CA SER A 194 -11.75 3.29 1.31
C SER A 194 -11.63 1.77 1.23
N TRP A 195 -10.57 1.27 0.57
CA TRP A 195 -10.29 -0.17 0.52
C TRP A 195 -9.83 -0.75 1.85
N SER A 196 -9.14 0.05 2.67
CA SER A 196 -8.77 -0.37 4.02
C SER A 196 -9.99 -0.50 4.93
N GLN A 197 -10.91 0.46 4.87
CA GLN A 197 -12.14 0.42 5.66
C GLN A 197 -13.04 -0.76 5.28
N SER A 198 -13.16 -1.06 3.98
CA SER A 198 -13.92 -2.21 3.46
C SER A 198 -13.18 -3.56 3.59
N ARG A 199 -11.99 -3.58 4.19
CA ARG A 199 -11.16 -4.77 4.46
C ARG A 199 -10.71 -5.55 3.21
N VAL A 200 -10.79 -4.95 2.02
CA VAL A 200 -10.23 -5.55 0.80
C VAL A 200 -8.72 -5.31 0.71
N MET A 201 -8.27 -4.12 1.12
CA MET A 201 -6.87 -3.69 0.94
C MET A 201 -6.38 -3.77 -0.53
N LEU A 202 -7.29 -3.59 -1.50
CA LEU A 202 -7.06 -3.82 -2.94
C LEU A 202 -5.70 -3.30 -3.45
N PRO A 203 -5.28 -2.05 -3.14
CA PRO A 203 -4.03 -1.50 -3.68
C PRO A 203 -2.76 -2.15 -3.11
N GLY A 204 -2.87 -3.00 -2.08
CA GLY A 204 -1.74 -3.64 -1.46
C GLY A 204 -1.28 -4.93 -2.12
N TRP A 205 -2.08 -5.53 -3.01
CA TRP A 205 -1.83 -6.89 -3.48
C TRP A 205 -2.48 -7.24 -4.84
N PHE A 206 -3.54 -6.54 -5.26
CA PHE A 206 -4.29 -6.95 -6.45
C PHE A 206 -3.43 -6.85 -7.72
N GLY A 207 -3.47 -7.89 -8.54
CA GLY A 207 -2.69 -8.04 -9.78
C GLY A 207 -1.49 -8.98 -9.63
N PHE A 208 -0.98 -9.17 -8.40
CA PHE A 208 0.19 -10.02 -8.18
C PHE A 208 -0.10 -11.49 -8.49
N GLY A 209 -1.22 -12.04 -8.00
CA GLY A 209 -1.59 -13.44 -8.24
C GLY A 209 -1.77 -13.76 -9.72
N SER A 210 -2.37 -12.84 -10.48
CA SER A 210 -2.46 -12.95 -11.94
C SER A 210 -1.09 -12.85 -12.62
N ALA A 211 -0.21 -11.96 -12.16
CA ALA A 211 1.11 -11.77 -12.74
C ALA A 211 2.00 -13.03 -12.62
N VAL A 212 1.91 -13.74 -11.50
CA VAL A 212 2.77 -14.90 -11.21
C VAL A 212 2.15 -16.24 -11.60
N ALA A 213 0.92 -16.26 -12.13
CA ALA A 213 0.18 -17.50 -12.43
C ALA A 213 0.88 -18.41 -13.47
N GLY A 214 1.77 -17.86 -14.30
CA GLY A 214 2.57 -18.61 -15.28
C GLY A 214 4.08 -18.48 -15.09
N ALA A 215 4.53 -17.98 -13.94
CA ALA A 215 5.95 -17.79 -13.65
C ALA A 215 6.59 -19.05 -13.05
N GLU A 216 7.88 -19.25 -13.33
CA GLU A 216 8.65 -20.36 -12.77
C GLU A 216 8.81 -20.20 -11.25
N MET A 217 8.14 -21.06 -10.48
CA MET A 217 8.10 -20.94 -9.02
C MET A 217 9.49 -21.01 -8.37
N ASP A 218 10.41 -21.80 -8.93
CA ASP A 218 11.78 -21.90 -8.43
C ASP A 218 12.55 -20.58 -8.63
N GLU A 219 12.26 -19.84 -9.70
CA GLU A 219 12.83 -18.50 -9.89
C GLU A 219 12.29 -17.53 -8.84
N LEU A 220 10.97 -17.51 -8.61
CA LEU A 220 10.36 -16.63 -7.61
C LEU A 220 10.86 -16.93 -6.19
N ARG A 221 11.05 -18.21 -5.85
CA ARG A 221 11.67 -18.66 -4.60
C ARG A 221 13.12 -18.19 -4.49
N ALA A 222 13.91 -18.30 -5.56
CA ALA A 222 15.27 -17.79 -5.60
C ALA A 222 15.31 -16.26 -5.43
N MET A 223 14.43 -15.53 -6.10
CA MET A 223 14.28 -14.08 -5.92
C MET A 223 13.94 -13.73 -4.46
N ASN A 224 13.00 -14.45 -3.83
CA ASN A 224 12.63 -14.20 -2.44
C ASN A 224 13.76 -14.54 -1.45
N ARG A 225 14.51 -15.61 -1.70
CA ARG A 225 15.62 -16.05 -0.85
C ARG A 225 16.87 -15.18 -1.00
N ASP A 226 17.21 -14.75 -2.20
CA ASP A 226 18.52 -14.20 -2.49
C ASP A 226 18.47 -12.71 -2.84
N TRP A 227 17.33 -12.18 -3.31
CA TRP A 227 17.20 -10.77 -3.70
C TRP A 227 16.45 -9.94 -2.64
N PRO A 228 17.13 -9.09 -1.85
CA PRO A 228 16.50 -8.35 -0.76
C PRO A 228 15.31 -7.47 -1.18
N PHE A 229 15.38 -6.88 -2.38
CA PHE A 229 14.30 -6.06 -2.92
C PHE A 229 13.00 -6.86 -3.05
N PHE A 230 13.05 -8.01 -3.74
CA PHE A 230 11.88 -8.85 -3.95
C PHE A 230 11.35 -9.42 -2.63
N ARG A 231 12.23 -9.87 -1.75
CA ARG A 231 11.85 -10.33 -0.40
C ARG A 231 11.07 -9.27 0.39
N THR A 232 11.55 -8.03 0.42
CA THR A 232 10.86 -6.93 1.10
C THR A 232 9.53 -6.57 0.43
N LEU A 233 9.45 -6.68 -0.90
CA LEU A 233 8.19 -6.50 -1.64
C LEU A 233 7.14 -7.54 -1.18
N ILE A 234 7.52 -8.82 -1.14
CA ILE A 234 6.62 -9.91 -0.68
C ILE A 234 6.21 -9.73 0.78
N GLN A 235 7.16 -9.44 1.68
CA GLN A 235 6.88 -9.23 3.11
C GLN A 235 5.89 -8.07 3.37
N ASN A 236 6.01 -6.99 2.60
CA ASN A 236 5.10 -5.85 2.71
C ASN A 236 3.70 -6.18 2.20
N MET A 237 3.59 -6.87 1.07
CA MET A 237 2.32 -7.35 0.54
C MET A 237 1.65 -8.31 1.52
N GLU A 238 2.41 -9.27 2.04
CA GLU A 238 1.95 -10.26 3.03
C GLU A 238 1.36 -9.60 4.29
N MET A 239 2.03 -8.58 4.84
CA MET A 239 1.51 -7.77 5.94
C MET A 239 0.17 -7.09 5.62
N VAL A 240 0.01 -6.57 4.40
CA VAL A 240 -1.24 -5.92 3.99
C VAL A 240 -2.35 -6.95 3.82
N MET A 241 -2.04 -8.08 3.19
CA MET A 241 -2.98 -9.19 3.02
C MET A 241 -3.44 -9.77 4.36
N ALA A 242 -2.56 -9.87 5.36
CA ALA A 242 -2.89 -10.33 6.71
C ALA A 242 -3.90 -9.41 7.45
N LYS A 243 -4.10 -8.18 6.98
CA LYS A 243 -5.10 -7.23 7.49
C LYS A 243 -6.40 -7.24 6.69
N ALA A 244 -6.40 -7.83 5.51
CA ALA A 244 -7.59 -8.00 4.69
C ALA A 244 -8.51 -9.06 5.29
N ASP A 245 -9.81 -8.92 5.08
CA ASP A 245 -10.82 -9.88 5.51
C ASP A 245 -11.90 -9.96 4.43
N MET A 246 -11.85 -11.02 3.63
CA MET A 246 -12.81 -11.21 2.53
C MET A 246 -14.23 -11.52 3.02
N THR A 247 -14.40 -12.00 4.26
CA THR A 247 -15.71 -12.22 4.87
C THR A 247 -16.38 -10.89 5.18
N ILE A 248 -15.65 -9.96 5.79
CA ILE A 248 -16.11 -8.59 6.01
C ILE A 248 -16.30 -7.86 4.68
N ALA A 249 -15.35 -7.97 3.75
CA ALA A 249 -15.46 -7.36 2.43
C ALA A 249 -16.72 -7.81 1.68
N ARG A 250 -17.12 -9.08 1.78
CA ARG A 250 -18.37 -9.57 1.20
C ARG A 250 -19.61 -8.87 1.79
N ARG A 251 -19.58 -8.55 3.08
CA ARG A 251 -20.67 -7.79 3.73
C ARG A 251 -20.72 -6.34 3.28
N TYR A 252 -19.57 -5.73 2.99
CA TYR A 252 -19.49 -4.42 2.34
C TYR A 252 -20.01 -4.48 0.90
N ALA A 253 -19.63 -5.49 0.11
CA ALA A 253 -20.17 -5.70 -1.23
C ALA A 253 -21.71 -5.87 -1.22
N ALA A 254 -22.28 -6.37 -0.13
CA ALA A 254 -23.72 -6.46 0.04
C ALA A 254 -24.43 -5.10 0.23
N LEU A 255 -23.71 -3.97 0.36
CA LEU A 255 -24.26 -2.61 0.31
C LEU A 255 -24.52 -2.11 -1.11
N VAL A 256 -23.97 -2.80 -2.12
CA VAL A 256 -24.17 -2.47 -3.53
C VAL A 256 -25.61 -2.81 -3.93
N PRO A 257 -26.40 -1.84 -4.46
CA PRO A 257 -27.79 -2.09 -4.84
C PRO A 257 -27.95 -3.14 -5.95
N ASP A 258 -27.10 -3.06 -6.99
CA ASP A 258 -27.05 -4.06 -8.05
C ASP A 258 -26.29 -5.31 -7.57
N ARG A 259 -27.05 -6.39 -7.32
CA ARG A 259 -26.50 -7.65 -6.80
C ARG A 259 -25.67 -8.40 -7.83
N ALA A 260 -26.03 -8.35 -9.12
CA ALA A 260 -25.28 -9.02 -10.16
C ALA A 260 -23.93 -8.35 -10.38
N LEU A 261 -23.89 -7.01 -10.37
CA LEU A 261 -22.65 -6.24 -10.37
C LEU A 261 -21.79 -6.57 -9.14
N ALA A 262 -22.40 -6.57 -7.95
CA ALA A 262 -21.71 -6.87 -6.69
C ALA A 262 -21.05 -8.26 -6.72
N GLU A 263 -21.79 -9.29 -7.12
CA GLU A 263 -21.31 -10.66 -7.18
C GLU A 263 -20.18 -10.82 -8.20
N ARG A 264 -20.34 -10.25 -9.41
CA ARG A 264 -19.32 -10.33 -10.46
C ARG A 264 -17.99 -9.71 -10.02
N ILE A 265 -18.01 -8.48 -9.49
CA ILE A 265 -16.78 -7.77 -9.12
C ILE A 265 -16.18 -8.34 -7.84
N PHE A 266 -16.99 -8.66 -6.83
CA PHE A 266 -16.48 -9.29 -5.62
C PHE A 266 -15.87 -10.67 -5.91
N ALA A 267 -16.47 -11.47 -6.80
CA ALA A 267 -15.90 -12.75 -7.21
C ALA A 267 -14.54 -12.59 -7.90
N ALA A 268 -14.37 -11.56 -8.75
CA ALA A 268 -13.07 -11.26 -9.36
C ALA A 268 -12.02 -10.87 -8.31
N ILE A 269 -12.39 -10.05 -7.33
CA ILE A 269 -11.54 -9.67 -6.19
C ILE A 269 -11.15 -10.89 -5.35
N GLN A 270 -12.12 -11.72 -4.97
CA GLN A 270 -11.89 -12.94 -4.19
C GLN A 270 -10.95 -13.90 -4.93
N ALA A 271 -11.20 -14.14 -6.22
CA ALA A 271 -10.38 -15.06 -7.01
C ALA A 271 -8.93 -14.56 -7.13
N GLU A 272 -8.70 -13.26 -7.28
CA GLU A 272 -7.34 -12.71 -7.26
C GLU A 272 -6.71 -12.79 -5.87
N TRP A 273 -7.49 -12.60 -4.79
CA TRP A 273 -6.99 -12.76 -3.43
C TRP A 273 -6.52 -14.20 -3.19
N ASP A 274 -7.31 -15.19 -3.61
CA ASP A 274 -6.99 -16.62 -3.46
C ASP A 274 -5.72 -16.98 -4.24
N ARG A 275 -5.60 -16.51 -5.50
CA ARG A 275 -4.39 -16.68 -6.32
C ARG A 275 -3.16 -16.05 -5.68
N THR A 276 -3.30 -14.81 -5.22
CA THR A 276 -2.20 -14.06 -4.60
C THR A 276 -1.77 -14.73 -3.30
N HIS A 277 -2.72 -15.18 -2.48
CA HIS A 277 -2.45 -15.86 -1.21
C HIS A 277 -1.69 -17.17 -1.45
N ALA A 278 -2.17 -18.01 -2.37
CA ALA A 278 -1.49 -19.25 -2.74
C ALA A 278 -0.07 -19.00 -3.27
N ALA A 279 0.11 -18.00 -4.14
CA ALA A 279 1.41 -17.65 -4.68
C ALA A 279 2.38 -17.16 -3.60
N VAL A 280 1.94 -16.29 -2.69
CA VAL A 280 2.79 -15.79 -1.59
C VAL A 280 3.27 -16.95 -0.73
N LEU A 281 2.37 -17.86 -0.31
CA LEU A 281 2.75 -19.03 0.49
C LEU A 281 3.73 -19.95 -0.24
N ALA A 282 3.55 -20.16 -1.55
CA ALA A 282 4.45 -20.99 -2.35
C ALA A 282 5.85 -20.36 -2.52
N ILE A 283 5.91 -19.04 -2.71
CA ILE A 283 7.15 -18.27 -2.86
C ILE A 283 7.93 -18.22 -1.54
N THR A 284 7.23 -18.10 -0.42
CA THR A 284 7.84 -17.97 0.91
C THR A 284 8.08 -19.30 1.62
N ASP A 285 7.53 -20.39 1.08
CA ASP A 285 7.53 -21.73 1.69
C ASP A 285 6.91 -21.73 3.10
N GLN A 286 5.75 -21.09 3.23
CA GLN A 286 5.02 -20.93 4.49
C GLN A 286 3.61 -21.53 4.39
N THR A 287 3.04 -21.92 5.53
CA THR A 287 1.68 -22.48 5.62
C THR A 287 0.60 -21.43 5.92
N ALA A 288 0.99 -20.24 6.35
CA ALA A 288 0.11 -19.12 6.63
C ALA A 288 0.85 -17.79 6.41
N LEU A 289 0.11 -16.74 6.08
CA LEU A 289 0.68 -15.39 5.96
C LEU A 289 1.37 -15.00 7.27
N LEU A 290 2.52 -14.34 7.15
CA LEU A 290 3.36 -13.86 8.24
C LEU A 290 4.02 -14.97 9.06
N GLY A 291 4.12 -16.20 8.55
CA GLY A 291 4.89 -17.28 9.17
C GLY A 291 6.36 -16.90 9.44
N GLY A 292 6.94 -16.06 8.58
CA GLY A 292 8.28 -15.48 8.77
C GLY A 292 8.34 -14.27 9.73
N GLN A 293 7.21 -13.79 10.26
CA GLN A 293 7.10 -12.58 11.11
C GLN A 293 6.11 -12.79 12.29
N PRO A 294 6.35 -13.76 13.19
CA PRO A 294 5.37 -14.16 14.22
C PRO A 294 5.00 -13.06 15.22
N GLU A 295 5.93 -12.14 15.53
CA GLU A 295 5.63 -10.99 16.39
C GLU A 295 4.64 -10.03 15.73
N LEU A 296 4.82 -9.75 14.43
CA LEU A 296 3.91 -8.91 13.66
C LEU A 296 2.53 -9.57 13.53
N ASP A 297 2.49 -10.87 13.24
CA ASP A 297 1.25 -11.65 13.20
C ASP A 297 0.48 -11.53 14.52
N ARG A 298 1.15 -11.77 15.65
CA ARG A 298 0.55 -11.64 16.99
C ARG A 298 0.00 -10.23 17.23
N LEU A 299 0.74 -9.19 16.85
CA LEU A 299 0.31 -7.79 17.03
C LEU A 299 -0.90 -7.43 16.16
N ILE A 300 -1.00 -7.97 14.95
CA ILE A 300 -2.16 -7.78 14.07
C ILE A 300 -3.37 -8.51 14.68
N ARG A 301 -3.22 -9.80 15.03
CA ARG A 301 -4.30 -10.61 15.62
C ARG A 301 -4.84 -10.02 16.91
N LEU A 302 -3.99 -9.43 17.77
CA LEU A 302 -4.43 -8.79 19.01
C LEU A 302 -5.41 -7.62 18.78
N ARG A 303 -5.33 -6.95 17.63
CA ARG A 303 -6.18 -5.80 17.29
C ARG A 303 -7.48 -6.22 16.61
N MET A 304 -7.50 -7.33 15.88
CA MET A 304 -8.65 -7.71 15.05
C MET A 304 -9.98 -7.84 15.82
N PRO A 305 -10.02 -8.42 17.04
CA PRO A 305 -11.26 -8.47 17.84
C PRO A 305 -11.87 -7.10 18.18
N TYR A 306 -11.08 -6.02 18.12
CA TYR A 306 -11.58 -4.65 18.32
C TYR A 306 -11.98 -3.97 17.01
N VAL A 307 -11.40 -4.39 15.88
CA VAL A 307 -11.64 -3.78 14.56
C VAL A 307 -12.86 -4.41 13.88
N GLU A 308 -13.01 -5.73 13.93
CA GLU A 308 -14.08 -6.45 13.24
C GLU A 308 -15.50 -6.02 13.68
N PRO A 309 -15.79 -5.82 14.98
CA PRO A 309 -17.10 -5.30 15.40
C PRO A 309 -17.36 -3.89 14.85
N LEU A 310 -16.34 -3.04 14.82
CA LEU A 310 -16.46 -1.69 14.26
C LEU A 310 -16.77 -1.73 12.77
N ASN A 311 -16.21 -2.68 12.01
CA ASN A 311 -16.58 -2.87 10.61
C ASN A 311 -18.06 -3.25 10.46
N HIS A 312 -18.60 -4.12 11.32
CA HIS A 312 -20.01 -4.48 11.26
C HIS A 312 -20.95 -3.32 11.63
N VAL A 313 -20.60 -2.56 12.67
CA VAL A 313 -21.33 -1.33 13.03
C VAL A 313 -21.27 -0.33 11.87
N GLN A 314 -20.10 -0.12 11.28
CA GLN A 314 -19.93 0.77 10.13
C GLN A 314 -20.84 0.37 8.96
N ILE A 315 -20.88 -0.92 8.58
CA ILE A 315 -21.75 -1.43 7.51
C ILE A 315 -23.22 -1.12 7.79
N GLU A 316 -23.69 -1.37 9.02
CA GLU A 316 -25.09 -1.13 9.39
C GLU A 316 -25.43 0.37 9.38
N LEU A 317 -24.57 1.22 9.94
CA LEU A 317 -24.82 2.66 9.96
C LEU A 317 -24.78 3.26 8.55
N ILE A 318 -23.87 2.80 7.68
CA ILE A 318 -23.85 3.20 6.26
C ILE A 318 -25.13 2.77 5.56
N ARG A 319 -25.61 1.55 5.81
CA ARG A 319 -26.89 1.06 5.24
C ARG A 319 -28.04 1.98 5.64
N ARG A 320 -28.18 2.30 6.94
CA ARG A 320 -29.22 3.21 7.44
C ARG A 320 -29.10 4.59 6.82
N ARG A 321 -27.88 5.15 6.80
CA ARG A 321 -27.62 6.47 6.23
C ARG A 321 -28.06 6.54 4.76
N ARG A 322 -27.73 5.53 3.96
CA ARG A 322 -28.10 5.45 2.54
C ARG A 322 -29.58 5.17 2.31
N ALA A 323 -30.27 4.60 3.29
CA ALA A 323 -31.72 4.43 3.28
C ALA A 323 -32.50 5.68 3.72
N GLY A 324 -31.80 6.79 4.04
CA GLY A 324 -32.42 8.06 4.41
C GLY A 324 -32.49 8.33 5.91
N ASP A 325 -31.76 7.58 6.75
CA ASP A 325 -31.64 7.89 8.17
C ASP A 325 -30.73 9.12 8.38
N ASP A 326 -31.37 10.25 8.68
CA ASP A 326 -30.74 11.54 8.95
C ASP A 326 -30.43 11.80 10.43
N ASP A 327 -30.56 10.80 11.31
CA ASP A 327 -30.19 10.96 12.72
C ASP A 327 -28.69 11.33 12.86
N PRO A 328 -28.35 12.44 13.54
CA PRO A 328 -26.97 12.84 13.77
C PRO A 328 -26.08 11.75 14.39
N ARG A 329 -26.66 10.86 15.19
CA ARG A 329 -25.95 9.73 15.84
C ARG A 329 -25.50 8.67 14.83
N VAL A 330 -26.21 8.50 13.72
CA VAL A 330 -25.77 7.61 12.63
C VAL A 330 -24.51 8.16 11.99
N ARG A 331 -24.49 9.45 11.67
CA ARG A 331 -23.32 10.12 11.11
C ARG A 331 -22.12 10.09 12.07
N GLU A 332 -22.35 10.38 13.34
CA GLU A 332 -21.32 10.32 14.37
C GLU A 332 -20.78 8.90 14.57
N GLY A 333 -21.66 7.89 14.60
CA GLY A 333 -21.26 6.49 14.71
C GLY A 333 -20.42 6.02 13.52
N ILE A 334 -20.73 6.46 12.29
CA ILE A 334 -19.90 6.18 11.11
C ILE A 334 -18.50 6.77 11.29
N LEU A 335 -18.39 8.02 11.77
CA LEU A 335 -17.11 8.68 12.02
C LEU A 335 -16.28 7.94 13.08
N LEU A 336 -16.90 7.56 14.20
CA LEU A 336 -16.24 6.80 15.25
C LEU A 336 -15.75 5.44 14.75
N ALA A 337 -16.56 4.74 13.96
CA ALA A 337 -16.16 3.48 13.37
C ALA A 337 -15.03 3.64 12.33
N LEU A 338 -15.10 4.66 11.46
CA LEU A 338 -14.02 4.99 10.51
C LEU A 338 -12.69 5.21 11.24
N ASN A 339 -12.71 6.03 12.30
CA ASN A 339 -11.53 6.34 13.09
C ASN A 339 -10.99 5.11 13.84
N GLY A 340 -11.87 4.32 14.46
CA GLY A 340 -11.47 3.11 15.18
C GLY A 340 -10.89 2.03 14.27
N VAL A 341 -11.50 1.80 13.10
CA VAL A 341 -10.96 0.88 12.08
C VAL A 341 -9.60 1.36 11.58
N ALA A 342 -9.47 2.67 11.28
CA ALA A 342 -8.19 3.25 10.86
C ALA A 342 -7.10 3.09 11.92
N ALA A 343 -7.42 3.36 13.19
CA ALA A 343 -6.49 3.24 14.30
C ALA A 343 -6.04 1.78 14.55
N GLY A 344 -6.95 0.82 14.39
CA GLY A 344 -6.63 -0.60 14.57
C GLY A 344 -5.80 -1.19 13.42
N LEU A 345 -6.13 -0.84 12.17
CA LEU A 345 -5.40 -1.31 10.99
C LEU A 345 -4.02 -0.65 10.83
N ARG A 346 -3.91 0.61 11.25
CA ARG A 346 -2.75 1.48 11.02
C ARG A 346 -2.42 1.52 9.52
N ASN A 347 -1.18 1.20 9.16
CA ASN A 347 -0.70 1.22 7.78
C ASN A 347 -1.27 0.06 6.95
N SER A 348 -1.91 0.35 5.84
CA SER A 348 -2.67 -0.64 5.07
C SER A 348 -2.43 -0.58 3.57
N GLY A 349 -1.62 0.35 3.08
CA GLY A 349 -1.42 0.57 1.66
C GLY A 349 -0.52 1.74 1.33
#